data_AF-A0A532T6J7-F1
#
_entry.id   AF-A0A532T6J7-F1
#
_cell.length_a   1.000
_cell.length_b   1.000
_cell.length_c   1.000
_cell.angle_alpha   90.00
_cell.angle_beta   90.00
_cell.angle_gamma   90.00
#
_symmetry.space_group_name_H-M   'P 1'
#
loop_
_entity.id
_entity.type
_entity.pdbx_description
1 polymer ?
#
loop_
_entity_poly.entity_id
_entity_poly.type
_entity_poly.pdbx_seq_one_letter_code
_entity_poly.pdbx_strand_id
1 'polypeptide(L)'
;MVKSNKLDIKTITVIQITIATVISLIFQFLIPFSWQPLDTFLYGIRQHGDPGTNIIIFTISQWYFSFSIAWLIFRDNPYINNFLIYSIVPLGIIVFYELFFLHLYYDYIHITPIFIDIYLIWKKRKTLSQKFAFYIILINISWLFSVYFLKLAYYSEELPIYIRNIFIYVVLWIILSFLFRAERNNGSIT
;
A
#
# COMPACT_ATOMS: atom_id res chain seq x y z
N MET A 1 -17.17 13.17 -35.14
CA MET A 1 -16.05 12.43 -34.53
C MET A 1 -15.39 13.34 -33.49
N VAL A 2 -15.73 13.18 -32.20
CA VAL A 2 -15.02 13.91 -31.14
C VAL A 2 -13.64 13.25 -31.02
N LYS A 3 -12.57 13.99 -31.37
CA LYS A 3 -11.20 13.58 -31.02
C LYS A 3 -11.14 13.54 -29.49
N SER A 4 -11.33 12.36 -28.91
CA SER A 4 -10.99 12.09 -27.52
C SER A 4 -9.51 12.41 -27.38
N ASN A 5 -9.20 13.57 -26.78
CA ASN A 5 -7.85 13.94 -26.42
C ASN A 5 -7.37 12.86 -25.43
N LYS A 6 -6.59 11.88 -25.91
CA LYS A 6 -6.02 10.86 -25.02
C LYS A 6 -5.06 11.61 -24.11
N LEU A 7 -5.40 11.71 -22.83
CA LEU A 7 -4.52 12.27 -21.82
C LEU A 7 -3.18 11.52 -21.87
N ASP A 8 -2.09 12.26 -21.74
CA ASP A 8 -0.76 11.64 -21.68
C ASP A 8 -0.56 10.92 -20.33
N ILE A 9 0.40 10.00 -20.30
CA ILE A 9 0.64 9.20 -19.09
C ILE A 9 1.06 10.05 -17.89
N LYS A 10 1.75 11.17 -18.13
CA LYS A 10 2.19 12.09 -17.09
C LYS A 10 0.99 12.75 -16.42
N THR A 11 0.05 13.27 -17.19
CA THR A 11 -1.18 13.90 -16.69
C THR A 11 -2.04 12.88 -15.95
N ILE A 12 -2.19 11.67 -16.50
CA ILE A 12 -2.91 10.58 -15.82
C ILE A 12 -2.28 10.28 -14.46
N THR A 13 -0.94 10.18 -14.40
CA THR A 13 -0.21 9.91 -13.15
C THR A 13 -0.44 11.01 -12.12
N VAL A 14 -0.35 12.27 -12.53
CA VAL A 14 -0.59 13.42 -11.64
C VAL A 14 -2.04 13.39 -11.12
N ILE A 15 -3.02 13.16 -11.99
CA ILE A 15 -4.43 13.05 -11.58
C ILE A 15 -4.61 11.94 -10.53
N GLN A 16 -4.02 10.76 -10.76
CA GLN A 16 -4.13 9.65 -9.80
C GLN A 16 -3.46 9.96 -8.46
N ILE A 17 -2.30 10.60 -8.46
CA ILE A 17 -1.62 11.03 -7.23
C ILE A 17 -2.47 12.08 -6.49
N THR A 18 -3.06 13.03 -7.21
CA THR A 18 -3.94 14.06 -6.62
C THR A 18 -5.18 13.41 -5.98
N ILE A 19 -5.84 12.49 -6.70
CA ILE A 19 -7.02 11.78 -6.18
C ILE A 19 -6.64 10.93 -4.96
N ALA A 20 -5.55 10.17 -5.02
CA ALA A 20 -5.07 9.39 -3.89
C ALA A 20 -4.77 10.29 -2.68
N THR A 21 -4.10 11.42 -2.89
CA THR A 21 -3.82 12.40 -1.83
C THR A 21 -5.12 12.94 -1.22
N VAL A 22 -6.12 13.32 -2.03
CA VAL A 22 -7.40 13.83 -1.53
C VAL A 22 -8.12 12.76 -0.70
N ILE A 23 -8.16 11.51 -1.17
CA ILE A 23 -8.73 10.39 -0.41
C ILE A 23 -7.98 10.21 0.91
N SER A 24 -6.65 10.27 0.90
CA SER A 24 -5.85 10.19 2.12
C SER A 24 -6.15 11.29 3.11
N LEU A 25 -6.29 12.52 2.65
CA LEU A 25 -6.67 13.65 3.51
C LEU A 25 -8.09 13.47 4.06
N ILE A 26 -9.04 12.94 3.28
CA ILE A 26 -10.39 12.63 3.77
C ILE A 26 -10.33 11.57 4.87
N PHE A 27 -9.57 10.49 4.69
CA PHE A 27 -9.40 9.46 5.72
C PHE A 27 -8.69 9.99 6.97
N GLN A 28 -7.74 10.91 6.81
CA GLN A 28 -6.99 11.49 7.93
C GLN A 28 -7.80 12.51 8.73
N PHE A 29 -8.65 13.31 8.08
CA PHE A 29 -9.29 14.49 8.69
C PHE A 29 -10.82 14.40 8.80
N LEU A 30 -11.49 13.61 7.97
CA LEU A 30 -12.97 13.54 7.90
C LEU A 30 -13.53 12.20 8.36
N ILE A 31 -12.75 11.12 8.30
CA ILE A 31 -13.18 9.77 8.74
C ILE A 31 -12.35 9.33 9.95
N PRO A 32 -12.63 9.85 11.16
CA PRO A 32 -12.05 9.30 12.39
C PRO A 32 -12.54 7.87 12.70
N PHE A 33 -13.53 7.35 11.97
CA PHE A 33 -14.24 6.09 12.28
C PHE A 33 -13.68 4.82 11.62
N SER A 34 -12.78 4.90 10.64
CA SER A 34 -12.22 3.69 10.00
C SER A 34 -11.09 3.04 10.81
N TRP A 35 -10.71 3.63 11.94
CA TRP A 35 -9.57 3.25 12.78
C TRP A 35 -9.92 2.19 13.84
N GLN A 36 -11.16 1.70 13.85
CA GLN A 36 -11.75 1.00 15.01
C GLN A 36 -12.10 -0.50 14.87
N PRO A 37 -11.67 -1.31 13.89
CA PRO A 37 -11.83 -2.76 14.03
C PRO A 37 -10.90 -3.34 15.13
N LEU A 38 -9.62 -2.95 15.16
CA LEU A 38 -8.61 -3.52 16.07
C LEU A 38 -8.75 -3.02 17.52
N ASP A 39 -8.90 -1.70 17.70
CA ASP A 39 -8.96 -1.08 19.03
C ASP A 39 -10.22 -1.50 19.82
N THR A 40 -11.37 -1.57 19.13
CA THR A 40 -12.64 -1.97 19.77
C THR A 40 -12.62 -3.45 20.19
N PHE A 41 -11.93 -4.31 19.43
CA PHE A 41 -11.83 -5.75 19.71
C PHE A 41 -10.81 -6.06 20.82
N LEU A 42 -9.66 -5.39 20.84
CA LEU A 42 -8.60 -5.65 21.82
C LEU A 42 -8.84 -4.96 23.18
N TYR A 43 -9.52 -3.80 23.20
CA TYR A 43 -9.55 -2.94 24.39
C TYR A 43 -10.95 -2.41 24.77
N GLY A 44 -12.02 -2.80 24.06
CA GLY A 44 -13.38 -2.27 24.25
C GLY A 44 -13.57 -0.89 23.61
N ILE A 45 -14.68 -0.18 23.92
CA ILE A 45 -14.95 1.18 23.42
C ILE A 45 -13.94 2.15 24.04
N ARG A 46 -12.72 2.22 23.49
CA ARG A 46 -11.75 3.27 23.80
C ARG A 46 -11.87 4.41 22.80
N GLN A 47 -11.75 5.62 23.33
CA GLN A 47 -11.78 6.85 22.57
C GLN A 47 -10.50 6.98 21.75
N HIS A 48 -10.67 7.49 20.54
CA HIS A 48 -9.64 7.80 19.56
C HIS A 48 -8.40 8.48 20.21
N GLY A 49 -7.19 7.96 19.98
CA GLY A 49 -5.94 8.62 20.37
C GLY A 49 -5.19 8.06 21.59
N ASP A 50 -5.38 6.79 21.95
CA ASP A 50 -4.57 6.17 22.99
C ASP A 50 -3.11 6.01 22.50
N PRO A 51 -2.09 6.58 23.20
CA PRO A 51 -0.71 6.69 22.68
C PRO A 51 0.11 5.40 22.49
N GLY A 52 -0.51 4.23 22.35
CA GLY A 52 0.19 2.94 22.35
C GLY A 52 -0.40 1.82 21.49
N THR A 53 -1.44 2.05 20.68
CA THR A 53 -2.13 0.97 19.94
C THR A 53 -2.00 1.01 18.42
N ASN A 54 -1.41 2.06 17.85
CA ASN A 54 -1.35 2.19 16.40
C ASN A 54 -0.13 1.51 15.79
N ILE A 55 -0.38 0.60 14.84
CA ILE A 55 0.64 -0.13 14.08
C ILE A 55 1.07 0.72 12.87
N ILE A 56 2.38 0.84 12.65
CA ILE A 56 2.99 1.62 11.54
C ILE A 56 2.38 1.30 10.18
N ILE A 57 1.97 0.04 10.01
CA ILE A 57 1.52 -0.51 8.74
C ILE A 57 0.14 0.07 8.34
N PHE A 58 -0.66 0.60 9.27
CA PHE A 58 -1.98 1.19 8.94
C PHE A 58 -1.87 2.47 8.10
N THR A 59 -0.86 3.32 8.33
CA THR A 59 -0.68 4.55 7.54
C THR A 59 -0.21 4.29 6.10
N ILE A 60 0.59 3.23 5.91
CA ILE A 60 1.00 2.77 4.57
C ILE A 60 -0.16 2.08 3.86
N SER A 61 -0.96 1.31 4.60
CA SER A 61 -2.15 0.65 4.10
C SER A 61 -3.18 1.65 3.59
N GLN A 62 -3.36 2.76 4.30
CA GLN A 62 -4.19 3.89 3.89
C GLN A 62 -3.71 4.47 2.54
N TRP A 63 -2.40 4.65 2.35
CA TRP A 63 -1.83 5.10 1.07
C TRP A 63 -2.14 4.11 -0.05
N TYR A 64 -1.86 2.82 0.16
CA TYR A 64 -2.15 1.80 -0.84
C TYR A 64 -3.64 1.70 -1.16
N PHE A 65 -4.52 1.84 -0.18
CA PHE A 65 -5.97 1.95 -0.38
C PHE A 65 -6.33 3.14 -1.26
N SER A 66 -5.79 4.32 -0.98
CA SER A 66 -6.10 5.53 -1.76
C SER A 66 -5.61 5.44 -3.20
N PHE A 67 -4.41 4.92 -3.41
CA PHE A 67 -3.88 4.63 -4.75
C PHE A 67 -4.68 3.54 -5.46
N SER A 68 -5.22 2.57 -4.72
CA SER A 68 -6.11 1.52 -5.25
C SER A 68 -7.41 2.09 -5.79
N ILE A 69 -8.03 3.02 -5.06
CA ILE A 69 -9.23 3.72 -5.54
C ILE A 69 -8.89 4.60 -6.76
N ALA A 70 -7.81 5.38 -6.70
CA ALA A 70 -7.37 6.20 -7.84
C ALA A 70 -7.01 5.36 -9.09
N TRP A 71 -6.52 4.14 -8.88
CA TRP A 71 -6.21 3.19 -9.96
C TRP A 71 -7.46 2.74 -10.73
N LEU A 72 -8.61 2.63 -10.07
CA LEU A 72 -9.86 2.22 -10.72
C LEU A 72 -10.29 3.18 -11.85
N ILE A 73 -9.85 4.44 -11.80
CA ILE A 73 -10.12 5.49 -12.78
C ILE A 73 -9.24 5.32 -14.03
N PHE A 74 -7.95 5.05 -13.87
CA PHE A 74 -7.00 4.85 -14.97
C PHE A 74 -6.10 3.62 -14.72
N ARG A 75 -6.49 2.47 -15.28
CA ARG A 75 -5.88 1.16 -14.98
C ARG A 75 -4.61 0.83 -15.79
N ASP A 76 -4.28 1.65 -16.77
CA ASP A 76 -3.16 1.44 -17.70
C ASP A 76 -1.93 2.28 -17.35
N ASN A 77 -1.81 2.70 -16.08
CA ASN A 77 -0.67 3.47 -15.62
C ASN A 77 0.46 2.58 -15.08
N PRO A 78 1.58 2.38 -15.80
CA PRO A 78 2.67 1.53 -15.33
C PRO A 78 3.30 2.04 -14.02
N TYR A 79 3.34 3.35 -13.77
CA TYR A 79 3.91 3.89 -12.53
C TYR A 79 3.08 3.47 -11.31
N ILE A 80 1.75 3.63 -11.39
CA ILE A 80 0.83 3.26 -10.31
C ILE A 80 0.74 1.73 -10.18
N ASN A 81 0.73 0.98 -11.27
CA ASN A 81 0.75 -0.48 -11.23
C ASN A 81 1.99 -1.00 -10.50
N ASN A 82 3.16 -0.43 -10.82
CA ASN A 82 4.39 -0.78 -10.13
C ASN A 82 4.36 -0.32 -8.68
N PHE A 83 3.80 0.85 -8.35
CA PHE A 83 3.69 1.27 -6.94
C PHE A 83 2.80 0.30 -6.13
N LEU A 84 1.61 -0.02 -6.64
CA LEU A 84 0.61 -0.84 -5.95
C LEU A 84 1.10 -2.25 -5.68
N ILE A 85 1.77 -2.91 -6.64
CA ILE A 85 2.15 -4.32 -6.47
C ILE A 85 3.05 -4.60 -5.25
N TYR A 86 3.77 -3.59 -4.76
CA TYR A 86 4.60 -3.73 -3.56
C TYR A 86 3.78 -3.66 -2.26
N SER A 87 2.48 -3.40 -2.34
CA SER A 87 1.55 -3.46 -1.21
C SER A 87 1.27 -4.89 -0.77
N ILE A 88 1.38 -5.88 -1.68
CA ILE A 88 1.07 -7.28 -1.41
C ILE A 88 1.84 -7.86 -0.21
N VAL A 89 3.08 -7.42 0.01
CA VAL A 89 3.93 -7.88 1.12
C VAL A 89 3.43 -7.32 2.46
N PRO A 90 3.44 -6.00 2.70
CA PRO A 90 3.00 -5.45 3.97
C PRO A 90 1.54 -5.75 4.25
N LEU A 91 0.65 -5.67 3.25
CA LEU A 91 -0.77 -5.93 3.42
C LEU A 91 -1.10 -7.41 3.59
N GLY A 92 -0.40 -8.30 2.88
CA GLY A 92 -0.59 -9.74 3.03
C GLY A 92 -0.25 -10.21 4.46
N ILE A 93 0.80 -9.64 5.06
CA ILE A 93 1.15 -9.92 6.46
C ILE A 93 0.06 -9.43 7.41
N ILE A 94 -0.45 -8.20 7.21
CA ILE A 94 -1.54 -7.68 8.04
C ILE A 94 -2.79 -8.53 7.91
N VAL A 95 -3.26 -8.80 6.69
CA VAL A 95 -4.49 -9.57 6.47
C VAL A 95 -4.34 -10.98 7.03
N PHE A 96 -3.18 -11.61 6.88
CA PHE A 96 -2.91 -12.88 7.54
C PHE A 96 -3.04 -12.75 9.07
N TYR A 97 -2.42 -11.73 9.66
CA TYR A 97 -2.51 -11.51 11.10
C TYR A 97 -3.97 -11.25 11.56
N GLU A 98 -4.69 -10.39 10.85
CA GLU A 98 -6.08 -10.02 11.13
C GLU A 98 -7.03 -11.21 11.03
N LEU A 99 -6.92 -12.02 10.00
CA LEU A 99 -7.81 -13.17 9.78
C LEU A 99 -7.56 -14.30 10.77
N PHE A 100 -6.29 -14.63 11.05
CA PHE A 100 -5.93 -15.83 11.80
C PHE A 100 -5.80 -15.59 13.31
N PHE A 101 -5.43 -14.39 13.73
CA PHE A 101 -5.21 -14.09 15.15
C PHE A 101 -6.30 -13.18 15.72
N LEU A 102 -6.78 -12.21 14.94
CA LEU A 102 -7.71 -11.18 15.44
C LEU A 102 -9.16 -11.42 15.02
N HIS A 103 -9.42 -12.34 14.08
CA HIS A 103 -10.75 -12.62 13.53
C HIS A 103 -11.45 -11.36 12.96
N LEU A 104 -10.66 -10.43 12.41
CA LEU A 104 -11.14 -9.18 11.82
C LEU A 104 -11.31 -9.34 10.31
N TYR A 105 -12.53 -9.69 9.90
CA TYR A 105 -12.85 -10.00 8.50
C TYR A 105 -13.25 -8.79 7.64
N TYR A 106 -13.45 -7.62 8.27
CA TYR A 106 -14.08 -6.46 7.63
C TYR A 106 -13.13 -5.30 7.36
N ASP A 107 -11.81 -5.47 7.54
CA ASP A 107 -10.85 -4.39 7.28
C ASP A 107 -10.59 -4.21 5.78
N TYR A 108 -11.47 -3.42 5.15
CA TYR A 108 -11.47 -3.17 3.71
C TYR A 108 -10.25 -2.37 3.24
N ILE A 109 -9.54 -1.68 4.15
CA ILE A 109 -8.35 -0.87 3.82
C ILE A 109 -7.22 -1.78 3.34
N HIS A 110 -7.10 -2.99 3.89
CA HIS A 110 -6.09 -3.96 3.47
C HIS A 110 -6.56 -4.86 2.32
N ILE A 111 -7.85 -5.17 2.30
CA ILE A 111 -8.43 -6.11 1.32
C ILE A 111 -8.45 -5.51 -0.10
N THR A 112 -8.83 -4.24 -0.23
CA THR A 112 -8.99 -3.60 -1.55
C THR A 112 -7.69 -3.58 -2.36
N PRO A 113 -6.54 -3.12 -1.81
CA PRO A 113 -5.29 -3.15 -2.54
C PRO A 113 -4.83 -4.57 -2.88
N ILE A 114 -5.04 -5.55 -2.00
CA ILE A 114 -4.69 -6.95 -2.28
C ILE A 114 -5.46 -7.48 -3.51
N PHE A 115 -6.75 -7.18 -3.64
CA PHE A 115 -7.51 -7.57 -4.83
C PHE A 115 -6.96 -6.93 -6.10
N ILE A 116 -6.55 -5.66 -6.03
CA ILE A 116 -5.92 -4.98 -7.17
C ILE A 116 -4.56 -5.61 -7.48
N ASP A 117 -3.75 -5.93 -6.49
CA ASP A 117 -2.46 -6.59 -6.67
C ASP A 117 -2.60 -7.96 -7.35
N ILE A 118 -3.59 -8.76 -6.92
CA ILE A 118 -3.94 -10.03 -7.60
C ILE A 118 -4.34 -9.76 -9.05
N TYR A 119 -5.16 -8.74 -9.31
CA TYR A 119 -5.53 -8.35 -10.67
C TYR A 119 -4.32 -7.89 -11.49
N LEU A 120 -3.39 -7.14 -10.89
CA LEU A 120 -2.18 -6.67 -11.56
C LEU A 120 -1.29 -7.84 -11.96
N ILE A 121 -1.09 -8.81 -11.06
CA ILE A 121 -0.35 -10.05 -11.35
C ILE A 121 -1.04 -10.84 -12.48
N TRP A 122 -2.36 -10.94 -12.44
CA TRP A 122 -3.10 -11.77 -13.41
C TRP A 122 -3.25 -11.12 -14.80
N LYS A 123 -3.55 -9.82 -14.85
CA LYS A 123 -3.97 -9.13 -16.09
C LYS A 123 -3.03 -8.01 -16.54
N LYS A 124 -2.22 -7.44 -15.65
CA LYS A 124 -1.32 -6.30 -15.97
C LYS A 124 0.16 -6.63 -15.79
N ARG A 125 0.53 -7.91 -15.70
CA ARG A 125 1.90 -8.37 -15.45
C ARG A 125 2.96 -7.76 -16.37
N LYS A 126 2.62 -7.56 -17.65
CA LYS A 126 3.51 -6.94 -18.67
C LYS A 126 3.91 -5.49 -18.33
N THR A 127 3.13 -4.80 -17.48
CA THR A 127 3.42 -3.42 -17.03
C THR A 127 4.33 -3.39 -15.81
N LEU A 128 4.52 -4.52 -15.12
CA LEU A 128 5.36 -4.62 -13.93
C LEU A 128 6.84 -4.73 -14.33
N SER A 129 7.71 -4.06 -13.58
CA SER A 129 9.14 -4.04 -13.85
C SER A 129 9.95 -3.92 -12.57
N GLN A 130 10.95 -4.79 -12.44
CA GLN A 130 11.92 -4.75 -11.35
C GLN A 130 12.63 -3.38 -11.23
N LYS A 131 12.74 -2.60 -12.31
CA LYS A 131 13.37 -1.27 -12.29
C LYS A 131 12.71 -0.31 -11.29
N PHE A 132 11.42 -0.50 -11.00
CA PHE A 132 10.70 0.33 -10.04
C PHE A 132 10.93 -0.06 -8.58
N ALA A 133 11.48 -1.25 -8.32
CA ALA A 133 11.70 -1.77 -6.97
C ALA A 133 12.46 -0.80 -6.09
N PHE A 134 13.60 -0.30 -6.59
CA PHE A 134 14.46 0.61 -5.84
C PHE A 134 13.71 1.89 -5.43
N TYR A 135 13.00 2.52 -6.36
CA TYR A 135 12.26 3.76 -6.09
C TYR A 135 11.14 3.54 -5.08
N ILE A 136 10.43 2.42 -5.18
CA ILE A 136 9.29 2.12 -4.30
C ILE A 136 9.79 1.75 -2.90
N ILE A 137 10.86 0.98 -2.79
CA ILE A 137 11.53 0.68 -1.52
C ILE A 137 11.97 1.99 -0.87
N LEU A 138 12.61 2.90 -1.62
CA LEU A 138 13.04 4.19 -1.10
C LEU A 138 11.86 5.02 -0.57
N ILE A 139 10.78 5.15 -1.35
CA ILE A 139 9.57 5.89 -0.94
C ILE A 139 8.98 5.30 0.34
N ASN A 140 8.81 3.97 0.39
CA ASN A 140 8.24 3.32 1.57
C ASN A 140 9.14 3.45 2.80
N ILE A 141 10.45 3.28 2.65
CA ILE A 141 11.40 3.47 3.75
C ILE A 141 11.34 4.91 4.26
N SER A 142 11.40 5.91 3.36
CA SER A 142 11.30 7.33 3.74
C SER A 142 10.00 7.64 4.46
N TRP A 143 8.89 7.05 4.02
CA TRP A 143 7.60 7.19 4.70
C TRP A 143 7.61 6.53 6.09
N LEU A 144 8.05 5.27 6.19
CA LEU A 144 8.19 4.55 7.47
C LEU A 144 9.01 5.35 8.47
N PHE A 145 10.15 5.90 8.02
CA PHE A 145 11.01 6.74 8.87
C PHE A 145 10.30 8.01 9.32
N SER A 146 9.54 8.65 8.43
CA SER A 146 8.76 9.84 8.77
C SER A 146 7.71 9.51 9.83
N VAL A 147 6.97 8.41 9.67
CA VAL A 147 5.96 7.95 10.64
C VAL A 147 6.59 7.67 12.00
N TYR A 148 7.73 6.95 12.01
CA TYR A 148 8.46 6.60 13.23
C TYR A 148 8.96 7.85 13.99
N PHE A 149 9.71 8.73 13.33
CA PHE A 149 10.38 9.85 14.01
C PHE A 149 9.44 10.99 14.38
N LEU A 150 8.43 11.26 13.55
CA LEU A 150 7.42 12.27 13.85
C LEU A 150 6.34 11.73 14.80
N LYS A 151 6.42 10.46 15.19
CA LYS A 151 5.41 9.74 16.01
C LYS A 151 4.01 9.91 15.44
N LEU A 152 3.90 9.90 14.10
CA LEU A 152 2.60 9.98 13.44
C LEU A 152 1.77 8.77 13.81
N ALA A 153 0.46 8.98 13.94
CA ALA A 153 -0.45 7.98 14.45
C ALA A 153 -0.03 7.41 15.81
N TYR A 154 0.64 8.16 16.70
CA TYR A 154 0.98 7.69 18.05
C TYR A 154 1.85 6.42 18.08
N TYR A 155 2.75 6.26 17.10
CA TYR A 155 3.64 5.10 17.05
C TYR A 155 4.66 5.09 18.19
N SER A 156 4.80 3.94 18.86
CA SER A 156 5.65 3.78 20.05
C SER A 156 6.47 2.48 20.08
N GLU A 157 6.81 1.89 18.93
CA GLU A 157 7.66 0.69 18.90
C GLU A 157 9.12 1.03 19.26
N GLU A 158 9.81 0.11 19.93
CA GLU A 158 11.23 0.25 20.22
C GLU A 158 12.08 0.24 18.94
N LEU A 159 13.08 1.12 18.87
CA LEU A 159 13.94 1.30 17.69
C LEU A 159 14.53 -0.01 17.14
N PRO A 160 15.02 -0.97 17.95
CA PRO A 160 15.57 -2.22 17.41
C PRO A 160 14.53 -3.08 16.70
N ILE A 161 13.29 -3.11 17.22
CA ILE A 161 12.19 -3.87 16.63
C ILE A 161 11.76 -3.21 15.31
N TYR A 162 11.68 -1.89 15.29
CA TYR A 162 11.38 -1.11 14.09
C TYR A 162 12.41 -1.35 12.97
N ILE A 163 13.71 -1.27 13.28
CA ILE A 163 14.78 -1.51 12.31
C ILE A 163 14.70 -2.95 11.75
N ARG A 164 14.47 -3.94 12.63
CA ARG A 164 14.29 -5.34 12.22
C ARG A 164 13.11 -5.50 11.25
N ASN A 165 11.97 -4.89 11.55
CA ASN A 165 10.76 -4.99 10.72
C ASN A 165 10.98 -4.33 9.35
N ILE A 166 11.60 -3.15 9.30
CA ILE A 166 12.01 -2.53 8.02
C ILE A 166 12.90 -3.47 7.22
N PHE A 167 13.91 -4.06 7.85
CA PHE A 167 14.83 -4.96 7.16
C PHE A 167 14.09 -6.14 6.54
N ILE A 168 13.16 -6.75 7.27
CA ILE A 168 12.30 -7.83 6.75
C ILE A 168 11.48 -7.35 5.54
N TYR A 169 10.83 -6.18 5.63
CA TYR A 169 10.06 -5.65 4.49
C TYR A 169 10.91 -5.38 3.26
N VAL A 170 12.11 -4.81 3.44
CA VAL A 170 13.05 -4.56 2.34
C VAL A 170 13.45 -5.87 1.66
N VAL A 171 13.79 -6.90 2.43
CA VAL A 171 14.13 -8.22 1.89
C VAL A 171 12.96 -8.80 1.11
N LEU A 172 11.74 -8.76 1.65
CA LEU A 172 10.55 -9.28 0.99
C LEU A 172 10.21 -8.50 -0.30
N TRP A 173 10.33 -7.17 -0.31
CA TRP A 173 10.16 -6.36 -1.52
C TRP A 173 11.21 -6.65 -2.60
N ILE A 174 12.46 -6.89 -2.19
CA ILE A 174 13.52 -7.31 -3.11
C ILE A 174 13.17 -8.66 -3.72
N ILE A 175 12.78 -9.66 -2.91
CA ILE A 175 12.36 -10.99 -3.38
C ILE A 175 11.19 -10.87 -4.37
N LEU A 176 10.15 -10.11 -3.99
CA LEU A 176 9.00 -9.83 -4.85
C LEU A 176 9.43 -9.26 -6.21
N SER A 177 10.38 -8.33 -6.21
CA SER A 177 10.86 -7.70 -7.44
C SER A 177 11.48 -8.69 -8.45
N PHE A 178 12.09 -9.77 -7.96
CA PHE A 178 12.67 -10.80 -8.83
C PHE A 178 11.61 -11.64 -9.56
N LEU A 179 10.39 -11.77 -8.99
CA LEU A 179 9.26 -12.44 -9.64
C LEU A 179 8.81 -11.72 -10.92
N PHE A 180 9.12 -10.43 -11.05
CA PHE A 180 8.84 -9.62 -12.24
C PHE A 180 10.02 -9.54 -13.22
N ARG A 181 11.22 -10.01 -12.82
CA ARG A 181 12.40 -10.08 -13.69
C ARG A 181 12.40 -11.32 -14.58
N ALA A 182 12.06 -12.48 -14.01
CA ALA A 182 12.25 -13.78 -14.64
C ALA A 182 11.47 -13.96 -15.96
N GLU A 183 10.31 -13.31 -16.12
CA GLU A 183 9.45 -13.54 -17.28
C GLU A 183 9.78 -12.73 -18.52
N ARG A 184 10.49 -11.60 -18.40
CA ARG A 184 10.95 -10.89 -19.60
C ARG A 184 11.94 -11.73 -20.41
N ASN A 185 12.65 -12.62 -19.76
CA ASN A 185 13.63 -13.51 -20.38
C ASN A 185 13.00 -14.82 -20.90
N ASN A 186 11.79 -15.17 -20.44
CA ASN A 186 11.06 -16.37 -20.91
C ASN A 186 10.06 -16.05 -22.04
N GLY A 187 9.93 -14.78 -22.44
CA GLY A 187 9.06 -14.33 -23.53
C GLY A 187 9.73 -14.27 -24.91
N SER A 188 10.95 -14.79 -25.07
CA SER A 188 11.69 -14.84 -26.34
C SER A 188 11.85 -16.27 -26.88
N ILE A 189 10.86 -17.12 -26.64
CA ILE A 189 10.71 -18.41 -27.33
C ILE A 189 9.24 -18.55 -27.70
N THR A 190 8.86 -18.01 -28.86
CA THR A 190 7.89 -18.50 -29.86
C THR A 190 7.82 -17.47 -30.97
#